data_AF-A0A9X1V690-F1
#
_entry.id   AF-A0A9X1V690-F1
#
_cell.length_a   1.000
_cell.length_b   1.000
_cell.length_c   1.000
_cell.angle_alpha   90.00
_cell.angle_beta   90.00
_cell.angle_gamma   90.00
#
_symmetry.space_group_name_H-M   'P 1'
#
loop_
_entity.id
_entity.type
_entity.pdbx_description
1 polymer ?
#
loop_
_entity_poly.entity_id
_entity_poly.type
_entity_poly.pdbx_seq_one_letter_code
_entity_poly.pdbx_strand_id
1 'polypeptide(L)'
;MSDADSFLSTYYLSLFEFVGAIVFLVIFKVVMLLVMEKMSRSLADDPHPEDLKAKKKVIHIPIPYRIVKHSIATFLLISGLLQIRPSILFVQPATWFAHQQVGVGSPYDSFLTLFIHHGMWINIWSVVIQLSLAGLIWSFDQVTATRIMAGLIFLFGLFTWIYAEDLGRIGAPNPTFLEGSPGTGLLLALTVILLWVPFHSWHTLFVRHMVIYANAGYWFLFAIVQWLPFHSFWSGKGYQMMIALHPIHTPIWLFHLFAQVNLWGVHQGLIATFILGGIPLALAIMWLTTTWRPQLTSFVASSTWMILLILWVVFQSAGFRGAFALALGSQPLLVIWATIPYWMHRKELVTIH
;
A
#
# COMPACT_ATOMS: atom_id res chain seq x y z
N MET A 1 26.05 28.70 16.61
CA MET A 1 24.65 28.84 16.14
C MET A 1 23.79 28.26 17.23
N SER A 2 22.83 29.03 17.75
CA SER A 2 21.98 28.53 18.85
C SER A 2 20.98 27.51 18.30
N ASP A 3 20.61 26.49 19.08
CA ASP A 3 19.61 25.49 18.69
C ASP A 3 18.24 26.13 18.34
N ALA A 4 17.99 27.35 18.77
CA ALA A 4 16.80 28.12 18.42
C ALA A 4 16.83 28.59 16.95
N ASP A 5 17.99 28.96 16.40
CA ASP A 5 18.12 29.45 15.03
C ASP A 5 17.92 28.32 14.01
N SER A 6 18.38 27.10 14.33
CA SER A 6 18.18 25.92 13.48
C SER A 6 16.72 25.44 13.50
N PHE A 7 16.03 25.56 14.63
CA PHE A 7 14.62 25.23 14.74
C PHE A 7 13.74 26.21 13.94
N LEU A 8 14.00 27.52 14.04
CA LEU A 8 13.27 28.53 13.28
C LEU A 8 13.44 28.34 11.77
N SER A 9 14.67 28.15 11.29
CA SER A 9 14.93 27.98 9.85
C SER A 9 14.23 26.73 9.29
N THR A 10 14.22 25.65 10.06
CA THR A 10 13.56 24.39 9.70
C THR A 10 12.04 24.55 9.67
N TYR A 11 11.47 25.25 10.65
CA TYR A 11 10.03 25.55 10.69
C TYR A 11 9.57 26.38 9.49
N TYR A 12 10.26 27.47 9.17
CA TYR A 12 9.89 28.33 8.04
C TYR A 12 10.09 27.65 6.70
N LEU A 13 11.14 26.83 6.54
CA LEU A 13 11.36 26.04 5.33
C LEU A 13 10.20 25.06 5.13
N SER A 14 9.79 24.34 6.17
CA SER A 14 8.68 23.39 6.06
C SER A 14 7.31 24.07 5.92
N LEU A 15 7.12 25.26 6.50
CA LEU A 15 5.92 26.05 6.25
C LEU A 15 5.87 26.51 4.78
N PHE A 16 6.99 27.03 4.26
CA PHE A 16 7.10 27.44 2.86
C PHE A 16 6.84 26.26 1.91
N GLU A 17 7.39 25.09 2.22
CA GLU A 17 7.20 23.86 1.44
C GLU A 17 5.79 23.29 1.55
N PHE A 18 5.16 23.34 2.74
CA PHE A 18 3.77 22.95 2.91
C PHE A 18 2.84 23.87 2.11
N VAL A 19 3.07 25.19 2.16
CA VAL A 19 2.36 26.17 1.35
C VAL A 19 2.63 25.92 -0.14
N GLY A 20 3.88 25.64 -0.52
CA GLY A 20 4.28 25.26 -1.87
C GLY A 20 3.55 24.01 -2.36
N ALA A 21 3.39 22.99 -1.51
CA ALA A 21 2.65 21.78 -1.81
C ALA A 21 1.14 22.06 -1.96
N ILE A 22 0.55 22.91 -1.11
CA ILE A 22 -0.86 23.35 -1.26
C ILE A 22 -1.05 24.08 -2.59
N VAL A 23 -0.18 25.05 -2.89
CA VAL A 23 -0.23 25.82 -4.14
C VAL A 23 -0.06 24.88 -5.33
N PHE A 24 0.89 23.94 -5.27
CA PHE A 24 1.05 22.90 -6.28
C PHE A 24 -0.23 22.09 -6.46
N LEU A 25 -0.85 21.60 -5.38
CA LEU A 25 -2.08 20.80 -5.46
C LEU A 25 -3.24 21.59 -6.07
N VAL A 26 -3.35 22.89 -5.76
CA VAL A 26 -4.35 23.78 -6.36
C VAL A 26 -4.08 23.96 -7.86
N ILE A 27 -2.85 24.31 -8.24
CA ILE A 27 -2.45 24.47 -9.64
C ILE A 27 -2.66 23.15 -10.39
N PHE A 28 -2.22 22.03 -9.83
CA PHE A 28 -2.38 20.71 -10.39
C PHE A 28 -3.85 20.36 -10.61
N LYS A 29 -4.72 20.61 -9.63
CA LYS A 29 -6.17 20.42 -9.78
C LYS A 29 -6.74 21.25 -10.93
N VAL A 30 -6.36 22.52 -11.04
CA VAL A 30 -6.81 23.41 -12.12
C VAL A 30 -6.31 22.91 -13.48
N VAL A 31 -5.02 22.62 -13.61
CA VAL A 31 -4.42 22.07 -14.85
C VAL A 31 -5.11 20.76 -15.23
N MET A 32 -5.38 19.89 -14.26
CA MET A 32 -6.06 18.63 -14.52
C MET A 32 -7.49 18.83 -14.98
N LEU A 33 -8.25 19.75 -14.38
CA LEU A 33 -9.59 20.11 -14.87
C LEU A 33 -9.54 20.62 -16.32
N LEU A 34 -8.57 21.47 -16.65
CA LEU A 34 -8.38 21.98 -18.01
C LEU A 34 -7.97 20.88 -19.00
N VAL A 35 -7.09 19.96 -18.61
CA VAL A 35 -6.70 18.80 -19.43
C VAL A 35 -7.88 17.84 -19.62
N MET A 36 -8.66 17.60 -18.57
CA MET A 36 -9.89 16.80 -18.65
C MET A 36 -10.92 17.43 -19.58
N GLU A 37 -11.13 18.74 -19.48
CA GLU A 37 -12.02 19.49 -20.37
C GLU A 37 -11.54 19.42 -21.82
N LYS A 38 -10.23 19.60 -22.06
CA LYS A 38 -9.63 19.51 -23.40
C LYS A 38 -9.72 18.10 -23.98
N MET A 39 -9.45 17.05 -23.19
CA MET A 39 -9.63 15.67 -23.62
C MET A 39 -11.10 15.36 -23.89
N SER A 40 -12.02 15.86 -23.05
CA SER A 40 -13.46 15.73 -23.26
C SER A 40 -13.91 16.37 -24.57
N ARG A 41 -13.38 17.56 -24.92
CA ARG A 41 -13.66 18.25 -26.19
C ARG A 41 -13.05 17.52 -27.38
N SER A 42 -11.77 17.13 -27.29
CA SER A 42 -11.10 16.36 -28.34
C SER A 42 -11.76 15.00 -28.62
N LEU A 43 -12.40 14.39 -27.63
CA LEU A 43 -13.20 13.17 -27.80
C LEU A 43 -14.63 13.45 -28.31
N ALA A 44 -15.09 14.71 -28.24
CA ALA A 44 -16.42 15.18 -28.61
C ALA A 44 -16.47 15.97 -29.92
N ASP A 45 -15.34 16.24 -30.59
CA ASP A 45 -15.28 17.13 -31.75
C ASP A 45 -15.58 16.45 -33.12
N ASP A 46 -16.21 15.26 -33.16
CA ASP A 46 -16.90 14.82 -34.39
C ASP A 46 -17.98 13.71 -34.23
N PRO A 47 -18.99 13.85 -33.36
CA PRO A 47 -20.12 12.93 -33.36
C PRO A 47 -21.09 13.36 -34.46
N HIS A 48 -21.09 12.61 -35.58
CA HIS A 48 -22.23 12.61 -36.49
C HIS A 48 -23.52 12.47 -35.67
N PRO A 49 -24.59 13.25 -35.94
CA PRO A 49 -25.81 13.23 -35.14
C PRO A 49 -26.50 11.86 -35.06
N GLU A 50 -26.19 10.94 -35.97
CA GLU A 50 -26.65 9.54 -35.91
C GLU A 50 -25.93 8.70 -34.85
N ASP A 51 -24.68 9.03 -34.54
CA ASP A 51 -23.84 8.35 -33.53
C ASP A 51 -24.29 8.68 -32.09
N LEU A 52 -24.90 9.85 -31.86
CA LEU A 52 -25.45 10.25 -30.56
C LEU A 52 -26.67 9.42 -30.13
N LYS A 53 -27.42 8.85 -31.09
CA LYS A 53 -28.53 7.92 -30.81
C LYS A 53 -28.04 6.48 -30.57
N ALA A 54 -26.90 6.10 -31.15
CA ALA A 54 -26.28 4.79 -30.92
C ALA A 54 -25.38 4.73 -29.65
N LYS A 55 -24.79 5.87 -29.24
CA LYS A 55 -23.73 5.93 -28.20
C LYS A 55 -24.18 6.41 -26.82
N LYS A 56 -25.33 5.94 -26.31
CA LYS A 56 -25.55 5.90 -24.86
C LYS A 56 -25.81 4.50 -24.36
N LYS A 57 -25.09 3.51 -24.91
CA LYS A 57 -24.93 2.22 -24.25
C LYS A 57 -24.15 2.49 -22.96
N VAL A 58 -24.88 2.74 -21.88
CA VAL A 58 -24.33 2.95 -20.54
C VAL A 58 -23.47 1.72 -20.24
N ILE A 59 -22.14 1.90 -20.30
CA ILE A 59 -21.21 0.80 -20.02
C ILE A 59 -21.40 0.46 -18.55
N HIS A 60 -22.03 -0.67 -18.26
CA HIS A 60 -22.24 -1.11 -16.89
C HIS A 60 -20.91 -1.55 -16.30
N ILE A 61 -20.32 -0.70 -15.46
CA ILE A 61 -19.06 -1.01 -14.78
C ILE A 61 -19.34 -2.03 -13.66
N PRO A 62 -18.68 -3.20 -13.65
CA PRO A 62 -18.87 -4.20 -12.60
C PRO A 62 -18.61 -3.61 -11.20
N ILE A 63 -19.40 -4.01 -10.20
CA ILE A 63 -19.22 -3.56 -8.81
C ILE A 63 -17.80 -3.88 -8.30
N PRO A 64 -17.26 -5.11 -8.49
CA PRO A 64 -15.89 -5.42 -8.05
C PRO A 64 -14.84 -4.50 -8.68
N TYR A 65 -15.00 -4.13 -9.94
CA TYR A 65 -14.10 -3.17 -10.61
C TYR A 65 -14.13 -1.79 -9.94
N ARG A 66 -15.33 -1.27 -9.63
CA ARG A 66 -15.49 0.00 -8.91
C ARG A 66 -14.85 -0.04 -7.53
N ILE A 67 -14.99 -1.16 -6.82
CA ILE A 67 -14.35 -1.37 -5.52
C ILE A 67 -12.83 -1.29 -5.66
N VAL A 68 -12.23 -2.00 -6.62
CA VAL A 68 -10.78 -1.92 -6.83
C VAL A 68 -10.34 -0.50 -7.14
N LYS A 69 -11.02 0.18 -8.08
CA LYS A 69 -10.73 1.57 -8.47
C LYS A 69 -10.76 2.51 -7.26
N HIS A 70 -11.87 2.52 -6.52
CA HIS A 70 -12.05 3.44 -5.38
C HIS A 70 -11.16 3.08 -4.20
N SER A 71 -10.88 1.80 -3.98
CA SER A 71 -9.99 1.40 -2.90
C SER A 71 -8.52 1.72 -3.18
N ILE A 72 -8.05 1.61 -4.44
CA ILE A 72 -6.71 2.11 -4.82
C ILE A 72 -6.63 3.63 -4.63
N ALA A 73 -7.66 4.36 -5.06
CA ALA A 73 -7.73 5.80 -4.91
C ALA A 73 -7.70 6.21 -3.42
N THR A 74 -8.50 5.53 -2.60
CA THR A 74 -8.55 5.73 -1.14
C THR A 74 -7.22 5.40 -0.49
N PHE A 75 -6.59 4.30 -0.90
CA PHE A 75 -5.28 3.89 -0.39
C PHE A 75 -4.21 4.96 -0.68
N LEU A 76 -4.10 5.41 -1.92
CA LEU A 76 -3.15 6.47 -2.31
C LEU A 76 -3.44 7.79 -1.59
N LEU A 77 -4.71 8.16 -1.43
CA LEU A 77 -5.11 9.35 -0.68
C LEU A 77 -4.67 9.26 0.78
N ILE A 78 -5.01 8.18 1.47
CA ILE A 78 -4.65 7.97 2.88
C ILE A 78 -3.13 7.89 3.03
N SER A 79 -2.45 7.15 2.17
CA SER A 79 -0.99 7.04 2.17
C SER A 79 -0.32 8.41 2.00
N GLY A 80 -0.78 9.21 1.04
CA GLY A 80 -0.27 10.57 0.82
C GLY A 80 -0.52 11.48 2.03
N LEU A 81 -1.72 11.45 2.61
CA LEU A 81 -2.05 12.23 3.81
C LEU A 81 -1.22 11.81 5.04
N LEU A 82 -0.98 10.50 5.23
CA LEU A 82 -0.15 10.01 6.32
C LEU A 82 1.31 10.44 6.18
N GLN A 83 1.81 10.65 4.96
CA GLN A 83 3.16 11.13 4.69
C GLN A 83 3.37 12.63 4.96
N ILE A 84 2.30 13.43 5.09
CA ILE A 84 2.37 14.86 5.46
C ILE A 84 2.82 15.07 6.92
N ARG A 85 2.93 14.01 7.72
CA ARG A 85 3.33 14.10 9.13
C ARG A 85 4.74 14.72 9.27
N PRO A 86 4.90 15.81 10.07
CA PRO A 86 6.19 16.46 10.31
C PRO A 86 7.27 15.46 10.76
N SER A 87 6.89 14.50 11.60
CA SER A 87 7.81 13.50 12.12
C SER A 87 8.39 12.55 11.07
N ILE A 88 7.77 12.44 9.89
CA ILE A 88 8.27 11.67 8.73
C ILE A 88 9.16 12.57 7.86
N LEU A 89 8.78 13.83 7.70
CA LEU A 89 9.56 14.86 6.99
C LEU A 89 10.93 15.12 7.62
N PHE A 90 11.07 14.93 8.95
CA PHE A 90 12.27 15.23 9.72
C PHE A 90 12.98 14.02 10.34
N VAL A 91 12.63 12.77 9.99
CA VAL A 91 13.42 11.62 10.48
C VAL A 91 14.84 11.83 9.98
N GLN A 92 15.82 11.98 10.89
CA GLN A 92 17.22 12.08 10.50
C GLN A 92 17.61 10.73 9.84
N PRO A 93 17.76 10.68 8.51
CA PRO A 93 18.09 9.42 7.83
C PRO A 93 19.47 8.89 8.27
N ALA A 94 20.34 9.78 8.76
CA ALA A 94 21.72 9.46 9.12
C ALA A 94 21.86 8.30 10.13
N THR A 95 21.05 8.22 11.19
CA THR A 95 21.23 7.18 12.23
C THR A 95 20.66 5.83 11.82
N TRP A 96 19.56 5.81 11.06
CA TRP A 96 18.93 4.58 10.57
C TRP A 96 19.72 3.93 9.44
N PHE A 97 20.31 4.74 8.56
CA PHE A 97 20.96 4.26 7.35
C PHE A 97 22.48 4.14 7.47
N ALA A 98 23.14 4.80 8.43
CA ALA A 98 24.59 4.68 8.63
C ALA A 98 25.05 3.25 8.96
N HIS A 99 24.15 2.39 9.46
CA HIS A 99 24.46 0.99 9.78
C HIS A 99 24.19 0.02 8.63
N GLN A 100 23.62 0.48 7.51
CA GLN A 100 23.27 -0.37 6.38
C GLN A 100 24.29 -0.16 5.25
N GLN A 101 25.42 -0.86 5.33
CA GLN A 101 26.32 -1.01 4.19
C GLN A 101 25.64 -1.89 3.13
N VAL A 102 25.06 -1.26 2.12
CA VAL A 102 24.63 -1.96 0.90
C VAL A 102 25.81 -1.90 -0.08
N GLY A 103 25.95 -2.91 -0.93
CA GLY A 103 27.10 -3.02 -1.84
C GLY A 103 27.16 -1.83 -2.80
N VAL A 104 28.34 -1.20 -2.91
CA VAL A 104 28.60 -0.04 -3.76
C VAL A 104 28.04 -0.25 -5.17
N GLY A 105 27.12 0.62 -5.59
CA GLY A 105 26.54 0.62 -6.94
C GLY A 105 25.12 0.08 -7.05
N SER A 106 24.43 -0.24 -5.95
CA SER A 106 23.01 -0.60 -6.02
C SER A 106 22.13 0.63 -6.37
N PRO A 107 21.03 0.45 -7.14
CA PRO A 107 20.04 1.52 -7.36
C PRO A 107 19.44 2.03 -6.04
N TYR A 108 19.39 1.17 -5.02
CA TYR A 108 18.97 1.50 -3.67
C TYR A 108 19.92 2.52 -3.02
N ASP A 109 21.24 2.35 -3.12
CA ASP A 109 22.21 3.29 -2.55
C ASP A 109 22.16 4.67 -3.19
N SER A 110 21.95 4.71 -4.50
CA SER A 110 21.78 5.97 -5.22
C SER A 110 20.52 6.70 -4.73
N PHE A 111 19.41 5.98 -4.59
CA PHE A 111 18.17 6.54 -4.06
C PHE A 111 18.31 6.93 -2.59
N LEU A 112 18.99 6.12 -1.79
CA LEU A 112 19.23 6.38 -0.37
C LEU A 112 20.10 7.62 -0.17
N THR A 113 21.15 7.78 -0.97
CA THR A 113 21.99 8.98 -0.98
C THR A 113 21.15 10.21 -1.31
N LEU A 114 20.32 10.12 -2.36
CA LEU A 114 19.38 11.18 -2.71
C LEU A 114 18.40 11.47 -1.56
N PHE A 115 17.90 10.45 -0.87
CA PHE A 115 16.98 10.59 0.26
C PHE A 115 17.66 11.17 1.50
N ILE A 116 18.93 10.87 1.74
CA ILE A 116 19.70 11.47 2.84
C ILE A 116 19.89 12.98 2.59
N HIS A 117 20.20 13.37 1.36
CA HIS A 117 20.45 14.78 1.01
C HIS A 117 19.18 15.59 0.73
N HIS A 118 18.12 14.94 0.26
CA HIS A 118 16.89 15.61 -0.22
C HIS A 118 15.61 14.93 0.27
N GLY A 119 15.65 14.23 1.42
CA GLY A 119 14.53 13.42 1.91
C GLY A 119 13.21 14.18 2.06
N MET A 120 13.28 15.42 2.49
CA MET A 120 12.11 16.31 2.57
C MET A 120 11.49 16.57 1.19
N TRP A 121 12.32 16.90 0.19
CA TRP A 121 11.89 17.08 -1.19
C TRP A 121 11.28 15.80 -1.78
N ILE A 122 11.93 14.65 -1.58
CA ILE A 122 11.41 13.36 -2.05
C ILE A 122 10.06 13.04 -1.39
N ASN A 123 9.90 13.31 -0.09
CA ASN A 123 8.63 13.09 0.60
C ASN A 123 7.52 14.01 0.08
N ILE A 124 7.80 15.30 -0.17
CA ILE A 124 6.84 16.24 -0.76
C ILE A 124 6.37 15.74 -2.13
N TRP A 125 7.30 15.34 -3.01
CA TRP A 125 6.93 14.79 -4.32
C TRP A 125 6.16 13.48 -4.22
N SER A 126 6.54 12.61 -3.29
CA SER A 126 5.82 11.36 -3.03
C SER A 126 4.37 11.64 -2.63
N VAL A 127 4.13 12.58 -1.71
CA VAL A 127 2.78 13.04 -1.31
C VAL A 127 2.04 13.60 -2.52
N VAL A 128 2.66 14.52 -3.25
CA VAL A 128 2.07 15.17 -4.41
C VAL A 128 1.65 14.14 -5.46
N ILE A 129 2.52 13.20 -5.80
CA ILE A 129 2.24 12.14 -6.78
C ILE A 129 1.09 11.26 -6.28
N GLN A 130 1.10 10.81 -5.03
CA GLN A 130 0.04 9.96 -4.49
C GLN A 130 -1.32 10.64 -4.47
N LEU A 131 -1.40 11.89 -4.00
CA LEU A 131 -2.64 12.68 -3.97
C LEU A 131 -3.15 12.96 -5.39
N SER A 132 -2.23 13.24 -6.31
CA SER A 132 -2.54 13.47 -7.74
C SER A 132 -3.11 12.21 -8.38
N LEU A 133 -2.41 11.08 -8.26
CA LEU A 133 -2.85 9.79 -8.80
C LEU A 133 -4.20 9.38 -8.19
N ALA A 134 -4.39 9.57 -6.88
CA ALA A 134 -5.65 9.32 -6.18
C ALA A 134 -6.80 10.16 -6.74
N GLY A 135 -6.62 11.49 -6.83
CA GLY A 135 -7.64 12.41 -7.34
C GLY A 135 -8.00 12.10 -8.79
N LEU A 136 -7.01 11.79 -9.62
CA LEU A 136 -7.19 11.45 -11.02
C LEU A 136 -7.95 10.15 -11.22
N ILE A 137 -7.48 9.05 -10.61
CA ILE A 137 -8.16 7.78 -10.77
C ILE A 137 -9.57 7.83 -10.18
N TRP A 138 -9.82 8.65 -9.13
CA TRP A 138 -11.18 8.87 -8.61
C TRP A 138 -12.08 9.54 -9.64
N SER A 139 -11.57 10.58 -10.31
CA SER A 139 -12.34 11.48 -11.18
C SER A 139 -12.68 10.90 -12.55
N PHE A 140 -11.92 9.91 -13.04
CA PHE A 140 -12.14 9.36 -14.38
C PHE A 140 -13.18 8.25 -14.41
N ASP A 141 -14.34 8.50 -15.01
CA ASP A 141 -15.32 7.44 -15.31
C ASP A 141 -15.07 6.74 -16.65
N GLN A 142 -14.24 7.34 -17.52
CA GLN A 142 -13.83 6.73 -18.77
C GLN A 142 -12.87 5.57 -18.53
N VAL A 143 -13.15 4.42 -19.16
CA VAL A 143 -12.37 3.19 -19.01
C VAL A 143 -10.93 3.39 -19.47
N THR A 144 -10.73 4.02 -20.63
CA THR A 144 -9.40 4.27 -21.20
C THR A 144 -8.56 5.13 -20.26
N ALA A 145 -9.12 6.24 -19.76
CA ALA A 145 -8.42 7.10 -18.79
C ALA A 145 -8.09 6.34 -17.49
N THR A 146 -9.03 5.54 -16.96
CA THR A 146 -8.78 4.70 -15.77
C THR A 146 -7.64 3.72 -16.01
N ARG A 147 -7.55 3.11 -17.20
CA ARG A 147 -6.47 2.17 -17.57
C ARG A 147 -5.12 2.85 -17.77
N ILE A 148 -5.10 4.07 -18.30
CA ILE A 148 -3.87 4.89 -18.39
C ILE A 148 -3.39 5.24 -16.99
N MET A 149 -4.30 5.70 -16.12
CA MET A 149 -3.99 5.96 -14.71
C MET A 149 -3.49 4.72 -13.98
N ALA A 150 -4.09 3.55 -14.24
CA ALA A 150 -3.58 2.28 -13.75
C ALA A 150 -2.13 2.04 -14.20
N GLY A 151 -1.76 2.35 -15.43
CA GLY A 151 -0.35 2.29 -15.87
C GLY A 151 0.59 3.19 -15.06
N LEU A 152 0.18 4.42 -14.78
CA LEU A 152 0.99 5.34 -13.96
C LEU A 152 1.13 4.85 -12.52
N ILE A 153 0.06 4.34 -11.90
CA ILE A 153 0.09 3.81 -10.54
C ILE A 153 0.91 2.51 -10.49
N PHE A 154 0.85 1.67 -11.51
CA PHE A 154 1.67 0.48 -11.64
C PHE A 154 3.17 0.84 -11.64
N LEU A 155 3.57 1.81 -12.46
CA LEU A 155 4.95 2.30 -12.51
C LEU A 155 5.38 2.92 -11.17
N PHE A 156 4.50 3.68 -10.52
CA PHE A 156 4.76 4.23 -9.19
C PHE A 156 4.93 3.14 -8.12
N GLY A 157 4.10 2.11 -8.14
CA GLY A 157 4.21 0.94 -7.27
C GLY A 157 5.51 0.19 -7.48
N LEU A 158 5.90 -0.06 -8.74
CA LEU A 158 7.20 -0.68 -9.06
C LEU A 158 8.37 0.19 -8.64
N PHE A 159 8.32 1.50 -8.86
CA PHE A 159 9.35 2.43 -8.41
C PHE A 159 9.50 2.36 -6.88
N THR A 160 8.40 2.44 -6.15
CA THR A 160 8.39 2.34 -4.69
C THR A 160 8.96 0.99 -4.25
N TRP A 161 8.60 -0.09 -4.93
CA TRP A 161 9.09 -1.41 -4.61
C TRP A 161 10.61 -1.57 -4.84
N ILE A 162 11.11 -1.10 -5.98
CA ILE A 162 12.53 -1.17 -6.36
C ILE A 162 13.39 -0.29 -5.44
N TYR A 163 13.00 0.98 -5.29
CA TYR A 163 13.85 1.99 -4.68
C TYR A 163 13.57 2.21 -3.19
N ALA A 164 12.33 1.99 -2.72
CA ALA A 164 11.93 2.30 -1.34
C ALA A 164 11.66 1.07 -0.45
N GLU A 165 11.29 -0.09 -1.01
CA GLU A 165 10.87 -1.29 -0.24
C GLU A 165 11.76 -2.52 -0.50
N ASP A 166 13.07 -2.30 -0.55
CA ASP A 166 14.08 -3.35 -0.38
C ASP A 166 14.26 -4.37 -1.52
N LEU A 167 13.56 -4.27 -2.66
CA LEU A 167 13.95 -5.06 -3.84
C LEU A 167 15.33 -4.61 -4.37
N GLY A 168 15.64 -3.32 -4.30
CA GLY A 168 16.96 -2.78 -4.63
C GLY A 168 18.10 -3.28 -3.72
N ARG A 169 17.77 -4.05 -2.68
CA ARG A 169 18.73 -4.71 -1.77
C ARG A 169 18.85 -6.22 -2.02
N ILE A 170 18.24 -6.75 -3.09
CA ILE A 170 18.57 -8.11 -3.55
C ILE A 170 20.08 -8.16 -3.82
N GLY A 171 20.81 -8.94 -3.01
CA GLY A 171 22.27 -9.07 -3.08
C GLY A 171 23.05 -8.28 -2.02
N ALA A 172 22.38 -7.54 -1.13
CA ALA A 172 23.02 -6.97 0.05
C ALA A 172 23.42 -8.08 1.04
N PRO A 173 24.57 -7.96 1.73
CA PRO A 173 25.05 -8.98 2.69
C PRO A 173 24.13 -9.14 3.91
N ASN A 174 23.19 -8.20 4.12
CA ASN A 174 22.13 -8.31 5.10
C ASN A 174 20.77 -8.44 4.38
N PRO A 175 19.92 -9.41 4.77
CA PRO A 175 18.73 -9.81 4.03
C PRO A 175 17.54 -8.91 4.36
N THR A 176 17.01 -8.17 3.40
CA THR A 176 15.97 -7.15 3.68
C THR A 176 14.62 -7.41 3.03
N PHE A 177 14.53 -8.29 2.04
CA PHE A 177 13.26 -8.56 1.33
C PHE A 177 12.24 -9.34 2.19
N LEU A 178 12.72 -10.16 3.13
CA LEU A 178 11.91 -11.10 3.92
C LEU A 178 11.64 -10.61 5.36
N GLU A 179 12.33 -9.56 5.80
CA GLU A 179 12.34 -9.14 7.21
C GLU A 179 11.17 -8.26 7.62
N GLY A 180 10.20 -7.91 6.77
CA GLY A 180 9.16 -6.93 7.13
C GLY A 180 7.74 -7.32 6.69
N SER A 181 7.44 -7.19 5.41
CA SER A 181 6.27 -7.78 4.75
C SER A 181 6.46 -7.66 3.24
N PRO A 182 5.73 -8.44 2.42
CA PRO A 182 5.77 -8.26 0.98
C PRO A 182 5.45 -6.82 0.62
N GLY A 183 6.34 -6.20 -0.15
CA GLY A 183 6.34 -4.75 -0.43
C GLY A 183 4.96 -4.21 -0.81
N THR A 184 4.51 -3.18 -0.08
CA THR A 184 3.27 -2.46 -0.36
C THR A 184 3.24 -1.92 -1.79
N GLY A 185 4.37 -1.47 -2.33
CA GLY A 185 4.58 -1.07 -3.72
C GLY A 185 4.34 -2.21 -4.71
N LEU A 186 4.84 -3.42 -4.44
CA LEU A 186 4.56 -4.59 -5.28
C LEU A 186 3.07 -4.95 -5.24
N LEU A 187 2.48 -4.99 -4.05
CA LEU A 187 1.06 -5.26 -3.90
C LEU A 187 0.21 -4.19 -4.58
N LEU A 188 0.61 -2.92 -4.53
CA LEU A 188 -0.06 -1.85 -5.25
C LEU A 188 0.00 -2.10 -6.75
N ALA A 189 1.18 -2.40 -7.28
CA ALA A 189 1.37 -2.72 -8.69
C ALA A 189 0.50 -3.92 -9.11
N LEU A 190 0.49 -5.01 -8.34
CA LEU A 190 -0.33 -6.19 -8.61
C LEU A 190 -1.83 -5.89 -8.51
N THR A 191 -2.26 -5.09 -7.53
CA THR A 191 -3.67 -4.70 -7.37
C THR A 191 -4.16 -3.91 -8.58
N VAL A 192 -3.31 -3.04 -9.11
CA VAL A 192 -3.63 -2.17 -10.23
C VAL A 192 -3.77 -2.94 -11.55
N ILE A 193 -3.09 -4.07 -11.71
CA ILE A 193 -3.28 -4.98 -12.87
C ILE A 193 -4.75 -5.41 -12.99
N LEU A 194 -5.47 -5.53 -11.88
CA LEU A 194 -6.90 -5.87 -11.91
C LEU A 194 -7.72 -4.83 -12.67
N LEU A 195 -7.31 -3.55 -12.69
CA LEU A 195 -8.00 -2.50 -13.45
C LEU A 195 -7.84 -2.63 -14.98
N TRP A 196 -6.91 -3.47 -15.44
CA TRP A 196 -6.78 -3.82 -16.86
C TRP A 196 -7.65 -5.01 -17.28
N VAL A 197 -8.16 -5.79 -16.33
CA VAL A 197 -9.04 -6.93 -16.61
C VAL A 197 -10.29 -6.43 -17.35
N PRO A 198 -10.61 -6.98 -18.54
CA PRO A 198 -11.79 -6.58 -19.30
C PRO A 198 -13.09 -6.77 -18.52
N PHE A 199 -14.07 -5.87 -18.71
CA PHE A 199 -15.32 -5.87 -17.95
C PHE A 199 -16.11 -7.17 -18.03
N HIS A 200 -16.11 -7.85 -19.17
CA HIS A 200 -16.76 -9.16 -19.31
C HIS A 200 -16.16 -10.24 -18.40
N SER A 201 -14.87 -10.12 -18.04
CA SER A 201 -14.16 -11.16 -17.29
C SER A 201 -14.47 -11.07 -15.80
N TRP A 202 -14.94 -9.93 -15.31
CA TRP A 202 -15.35 -9.75 -13.91
C TRP A 202 -16.60 -10.55 -13.53
N HIS A 203 -17.27 -11.16 -14.50
CA HIS A 203 -18.40 -12.05 -14.29
C HIS A 203 -18.02 -13.54 -14.39
N THR A 204 -16.76 -13.84 -14.71
CA THR A 204 -16.33 -15.24 -14.89
C THR A 204 -15.77 -15.81 -13.59
N LEU A 205 -15.97 -17.12 -13.41
CA LEU A 205 -15.34 -17.88 -12.32
C LEU A 205 -13.81 -17.81 -12.38
N PHE A 206 -13.24 -17.59 -13.57
CA PHE A 206 -11.80 -17.45 -13.74
C PHE A 206 -11.22 -16.29 -12.92
N VAL A 207 -11.77 -15.07 -13.05
CA VAL A 207 -11.26 -13.91 -12.30
C VAL A 207 -11.46 -14.11 -10.80
N ARG A 208 -12.60 -14.70 -10.40
CA ARG A 208 -12.87 -15.00 -8.99
C ARG A 208 -11.83 -15.96 -8.41
N HIS A 209 -11.56 -17.07 -9.09
CA HIS A 209 -10.55 -18.04 -8.66
C HIS A 209 -9.14 -17.45 -8.69
N MET A 210 -8.79 -16.66 -9.70
CA MET A 210 -7.51 -15.96 -9.76
C MET A 210 -7.28 -15.08 -8.53
N VAL A 211 -8.27 -14.28 -8.12
CA VAL A 211 -8.17 -13.44 -6.92
C VAL A 211 -8.11 -14.28 -5.64
N ILE A 212 -8.86 -15.37 -5.54
CA ILE A 212 -8.79 -16.30 -4.40
C ILE A 212 -7.40 -16.94 -4.29
N TYR A 213 -6.86 -17.45 -5.39
CA TYR A 213 -5.52 -18.04 -5.44
C TYR A 213 -4.43 -17.00 -5.15
N ALA A 214 -4.60 -15.76 -5.61
CA ALA A 214 -3.68 -14.68 -5.30
C ALA A 214 -3.68 -14.35 -3.79
N ASN A 215 -4.85 -14.29 -3.15
CA ASN A 215 -4.95 -14.13 -1.68
C ASN A 215 -4.32 -15.32 -0.94
N ALA A 216 -4.65 -16.55 -1.35
CA ALA A 216 -4.09 -17.75 -0.74
C ALA A 216 -2.57 -17.82 -0.89
N GLY A 217 -2.05 -17.53 -2.09
CA GLY A 217 -0.62 -17.49 -2.38
C GLY A 217 0.09 -16.40 -1.59
N TYR A 218 -0.51 -15.22 -1.45
CA TYR A 218 0.02 -14.16 -0.58
C TYR A 218 0.15 -14.63 0.87
N TRP A 219 -0.93 -15.15 1.46
CA TRP A 219 -0.93 -15.61 2.85
C TRP A 219 0.01 -16.79 3.07
N PHE A 220 0.10 -17.71 2.11
CA PHE A 220 1.02 -18.83 2.15
C PHE A 220 2.48 -18.39 2.08
N LEU A 221 2.81 -17.48 1.14
CA LEU A 221 4.14 -16.91 1.04
C LEU A 221 4.51 -16.18 2.34
N PHE A 222 3.58 -15.38 2.88
CA PHE A 222 3.77 -14.71 4.16
C PHE A 222 4.07 -15.72 5.28
N ALA A 223 3.34 -16.84 5.36
CA ALA A 223 3.61 -17.90 6.33
C ALA A 223 5.02 -18.52 6.18
N ILE A 224 5.44 -18.82 4.94
CA ILE A 224 6.81 -19.31 4.66
C ILE A 224 7.83 -18.30 5.15
N VAL A 225 7.67 -17.03 4.78
CA VAL A 225 8.58 -15.95 5.19
C VAL A 225 8.69 -15.88 6.71
N GLN A 226 7.57 -16.00 7.43
CA GLN A 226 7.59 -15.97 8.89
C GLN A 226 8.31 -17.17 9.50
N TRP A 227 8.32 -18.33 8.86
CA TRP A 227 9.00 -19.51 9.40
C TRP A 227 10.46 -19.67 8.98
N LEU A 228 11.02 -18.74 8.18
CA LEU A 228 12.43 -18.79 7.83
C LEU A 228 13.30 -18.43 9.07
N PRO A 229 14.20 -19.34 9.50
CA PRO A 229 14.84 -19.29 10.82
C PRO A 229 15.82 -18.14 11.05
N PHE A 230 16.23 -17.42 10.00
CA PHE A 230 17.24 -16.36 10.08
C PHE A 230 16.72 -14.96 9.69
N HIS A 231 15.49 -14.85 9.17
CA HIS A 231 14.98 -13.63 8.53
C HIS A 231 13.55 -13.29 8.94
N SER A 232 13.00 -13.94 9.97
CA SER A 232 11.63 -13.65 10.37
C SER A 232 11.55 -12.33 11.14
N PHE A 233 10.64 -11.48 10.68
CA PHE A 233 10.23 -10.24 11.35
C PHE A 233 9.80 -10.48 12.81
N TRP A 234 9.18 -11.65 13.08
CA TRP A 234 8.74 -12.07 14.41
C TRP A 234 9.76 -12.91 15.18
N SER A 235 11.03 -12.87 14.81
CA SER A 235 12.11 -13.46 15.60
C SER A 235 12.34 -12.66 16.89
N GLY A 236 13.01 -13.27 17.87
CA GLY A 236 13.40 -12.55 19.10
C GLY A 236 14.21 -11.28 18.81
N LYS A 237 15.05 -11.29 17.76
CA LYS A 237 15.77 -10.10 17.28
C LYS A 237 14.84 -9.05 16.67
N GLY A 238 13.86 -9.47 15.87
CA GLY A 238 12.85 -8.58 15.30
C GLY A 238 12.04 -7.86 16.39
N TYR A 239 11.63 -8.58 17.43
CA TYR A 239 10.96 -7.99 18.60
C TYR A 239 11.86 -7.04 19.40
N GLN A 240 13.14 -7.37 19.57
CA GLN A 240 14.10 -6.44 20.21
C GLN A 240 14.24 -5.15 19.40
N MET A 241 14.35 -5.27 18.08
CA MET A 241 14.41 -4.12 17.17
C MET A 241 13.12 -3.29 17.25
N MET A 242 11.96 -3.94 17.36
CA MET A 242 10.68 -3.26 17.53
C MET A 242 10.62 -2.42 18.81
N ILE A 243 11.11 -2.95 19.94
CA ILE A 243 11.18 -2.21 21.20
C ILE A 243 12.15 -1.03 21.08
N ALA A 244 13.31 -1.25 20.46
CA ALA A 244 14.34 -0.23 20.31
C ALA A 244 13.90 0.94 19.40
N LEU A 245 13.04 0.67 18.42
CA LEU A 245 12.59 1.63 17.42
C LEU A 245 11.19 2.20 17.70
N HIS A 246 10.58 1.80 18.82
CA HIS A 246 9.28 2.30 19.21
C HIS A 246 9.35 3.83 19.47
N PRO A 247 8.44 4.63 18.90
CA PRO A 247 8.46 6.09 19.06
C PRO A 247 8.12 6.56 20.47
N ILE A 248 8.60 7.75 20.82
CA ILE A 248 8.40 8.37 22.15
C ILE A 248 6.94 8.83 22.39
N HIS A 249 6.09 8.87 21.36
CA HIS A 249 4.76 9.49 21.43
C HIS A 249 3.56 8.53 21.60
N THR A 250 3.79 7.24 21.83
CA THR A 250 2.68 6.28 22.06
C THR A 250 2.09 6.49 23.46
N PRO A 251 0.74 6.49 23.62
CA PRO A 251 0.11 6.55 24.93
C PRO A 251 0.69 5.49 25.89
N ILE A 252 0.99 5.87 27.13
CA ILE A 252 1.72 5.03 28.10
C ILE A 252 1.09 3.64 28.27
N TRP A 253 -0.23 3.55 28.34
CA TRP A 253 -0.94 2.27 28.47
C TRP A 253 -0.70 1.35 27.26
N LEU A 254 -0.71 1.93 26.05
CA LEU A 254 -0.51 1.21 24.80
C LEU A 254 0.97 0.82 24.67
N PHE A 255 1.88 1.69 25.10
CA PHE A 255 3.30 1.36 25.19
C PHE A 255 3.56 0.18 26.12
N HIS A 256 2.93 0.12 27.31
CA HIS A 256 3.12 -1.03 28.21
C HIS A 256 2.59 -2.33 27.61
N LEU A 257 1.40 -2.31 27.02
CA LEU A 257 0.86 -3.48 26.32
C LEU A 257 1.81 -3.93 25.20
N PHE A 258 2.24 -2.98 24.38
CA PHE A 258 3.17 -3.21 23.29
C PHE A 258 4.50 -3.79 23.80
N ALA A 259 5.13 -3.16 24.80
CA ALA A 259 6.39 -3.60 25.37
C ALA A 259 6.27 -5.00 25.98
N GLN A 260 5.18 -5.33 26.68
CA GLN A 260 4.94 -6.66 27.22
C GLN A 260 4.83 -7.73 26.12
N VAL A 261 4.05 -7.46 25.06
CA VAL A 261 3.91 -8.38 23.91
C VAL A 261 5.26 -8.60 23.24
N ASN A 262 6.03 -7.54 23.02
CA ASN A 262 7.33 -7.65 22.36
C ASN A 262 8.35 -8.34 23.27
N LEU A 263 8.40 -8.02 24.58
CA LEU A 263 9.29 -8.70 25.53
C LEU A 263 8.97 -10.19 25.61
N TRP A 264 7.69 -10.57 25.62
CA TRP A 264 7.29 -11.96 25.48
C TRP A 264 7.82 -12.56 24.18
N GLY A 265 7.69 -11.86 23.05
CA GLY A 265 8.25 -12.27 21.76
C GLY A 265 9.79 -12.39 21.75
N VAL A 266 10.51 -11.55 22.50
CA VAL A 266 11.96 -11.65 22.69
C VAL A 266 12.31 -12.97 23.40
N HIS A 267 11.60 -13.29 24.48
CA HIS A 267 11.86 -14.50 25.27
C HIS A 267 11.32 -15.79 24.65
N GLN A 268 10.21 -15.69 23.92
CA GLN A 268 9.46 -16.83 23.34
C GLN A 268 9.43 -16.77 21.81
N GLY A 269 10.50 -16.28 21.19
CA GLY A 269 10.55 -15.99 19.75
C GLY A 269 10.15 -17.17 18.87
N LEU A 270 10.54 -18.40 19.22
CA LEU A 270 10.13 -19.60 18.48
C LEU A 270 8.61 -19.84 18.53
N ILE A 271 8.00 -19.73 19.72
CA ILE A 271 6.55 -19.90 19.89
C ILE A 271 5.80 -18.78 19.16
N ALA A 272 6.25 -17.53 19.32
CA ALA A 272 5.66 -16.38 18.66
C ALA A 272 5.72 -16.52 17.13
N THR A 273 6.87 -16.95 16.60
CA THR A 273 7.08 -17.21 15.16
C THR A 273 6.15 -18.32 14.66
N PHE A 274 6.01 -19.41 15.43
CA PHE A 274 5.13 -20.52 15.05
C PHE A 274 3.66 -20.08 15.01
N ILE A 275 3.19 -19.38 16.04
CA ILE A 275 1.81 -18.85 16.12
C ILE A 275 1.55 -17.87 14.97
N LEU A 276 2.45 -16.90 14.77
CA LEU A 276 2.27 -15.84 13.77
C LEU A 276 2.47 -16.31 12.33
N GLY A 277 3.16 -17.42 12.08
CA GLY A 277 3.15 -18.11 10.79
C GLY A 277 1.97 -19.08 10.63
N GLY A 278 1.43 -19.60 11.74
CA GLY A 278 0.24 -20.47 11.73
C GLY A 278 -1.04 -19.73 11.32
N ILE A 279 -1.23 -18.49 11.77
CA ILE A 279 -2.37 -17.63 11.38
C ILE A 279 -2.44 -17.42 9.85
N PRO A 280 -1.39 -16.93 9.16
CA PRO A 280 -1.42 -16.73 7.72
C PRO A 280 -1.52 -18.06 6.97
N LEU A 281 -0.92 -19.15 7.45
CA LEU A 281 -1.14 -20.47 6.85
C LEU A 281 -2.61 -20.90 6.94
N ALA A 282 -3.25 -20.73 8.10
CA ALA A 282 -4.67 -21.02 8.28
C ALA A 282 -5.53 -20.17 7.33
N LEU A 283 -5.22 -18.87 7.18
CA LEU A 283 -5.89 -18.00 6.21
C LEU A 283 -5.69 -18.46 4.77
N ALA A 284 -4.48 -18.90 4.39
CA ALA A 284 -4.21 -19.43 3.07
C ALA A 284 -5.07 -20.66 2.77
N ILE A 285 -5.12 -21.61 3.71
CA ILE A 285 -5.98 -22.80 3.61
C ILE A 285 -7.44 -22.40 3.53
N MET A 286 -7.91 -21.48 4.39
CA MET A 286 -9.29 -20.98 4.36
C MET A 286 -9.64 -20.35 3.01
N TRP A 287 -8.76 -19.52 2.44
CA TRP A 287 -8.97 -18.96 1.11
C TRP A 287 -9.06 -20.05 0.04
N LEU A 288 -8.17 -21.04 0.04
CA LEU A 288 -8.28 -22.18 -0.87
C LEU A 288 -9.62 -22.91 -0.70
N THR A 289 -10.10 -23.10 0.53
CA THR A 289 -11.39 -23.75 0.77
C THR A 289 -12.60 -23.03 0.17
N THR A 290 -12.51 -21.70 -0.04
CA THR A 290 -13.59 -20.92 -0.67
C THR A 290 -13.80 -21.25 -2.15
N THR A 291 -12.82 -21.91 -2.80
CA THR A 291 -12.97 -22.41 -4.18
C THR A 291 -13.99 -23.55 -4.25
N TRP A 292 -13.94 -24.50 -3.29
CA TRP A 292 -14.88 -25.62 -3.21
C TRP A 292 -16.14 -25.29 -2.40
N ARG A 293 -16.06 -24.34 -1.47
CA ARG A 293 -17.17 -23.91 -0.60
C ARG A 293 -17.39 -22.40 -0.69
N PRO A 294 -18.03 -21.90 -1.77
CA PRO A 294 -18.30 -20.49 -1.97
C PRO A 294 -19.00 -19.79 -0.79
N GLN A 295 -19.85 -20.52 -0.04
CA GLN A 295 -20.58 -19.96 1.10
C GLN A 295 -19.64 -19.47 2.21
N LEU A 296 -18.42 -19.99 2.29
CA LEU A 296 -17.42 -19.56 3.28
C LEU A 296 -16.75 -18.23 2.92
N THR A 297 -16.90 -17.72 1.69
CA THR A 297 -16.17 -16.52 1.22
C THR A 297 -16.38 -15.31 2.13
N SER A 298 -17.62 -15.08 2.59
CA SER A 298 -17.93 -13.97 3.51
C SER A 298 -17.24 -14.11 4.86
N PHE A 299 -17.20 -15.32 5.40
CA PHE A 299 -16.52 -15.60 6.66
C PHE A 299 -15.00 -15.42 6.52
N VAL A 300 -14.39 -15.99 5.47
CA VAL A 300 -12.94 -15.87 5.24
C VAL A 300 -12.52 -14.42 4.99
N ALA A 301 -13.30 -13.67 4.19
CA ALA A 301 -13.04 -12.26 3.94
C ALA A 301 -13.12 -11.43 5.24
N SER A 302 -14.16 -11.65 6.06
CA SER A 302 -14.33 -10.95 7.34
C SER A 302 -13.22 -11.27 8.34
N SER A 303 -12.81 -12.54 8.45
CA SER A 303 -11.68 -12.95 9.28
C SER A 303 -10.37 -12.33 8.80
N THR A 304 -10.16 -12.26 7.48
CA THR A 304 -9.02 -11.59 6.86
C THR A 304 -9.01 -10.10 7.23
N TRP A 305 -10.15 -9.41 7.11
CA TRP A 305 -10.28 -7.99 7.50
C TRP A 305 -9.99 -7.76 8.98
N MET A 306 -10.54 -8.60 9.86
CA MET A 306 -10.34 -8.48 11.30
C MET A 306 -8.86 -8.64 11.66
N ILE A 307 -8.19 -9.65 11.11
CA ILE A 307 -6.76 -9.87 11.35
C ILE A 307 -5.94 -8.70 10.81
N LEU A 308 -6.21 -8.24 9.58
CA LEU A 308 -5.52 -7.10 8.99
C LEU A 308 -5.75 -5.82 9.79
N LEU A 309 -6.95 -5.60 10.33
CA LEU A 309 -7.26 -4.45 11.17
C LEU A 309 -6.57 -4.54 12.53
N ILE A 310 -6.51 -5.72 13.15
CA ILE A 310 -5.76 -5.92 14.40
C ILE A 310 -4.27 -5.64 14.17
N LEU A 311 -3.68 -6.21 13.12
CA LEU A 311 -2.29 -5.95 12.76
C LEU A 311 -2.08 -4.45 12.46
N TRP A 312 -2.93 -3.85 11.64
CA TRP A 312 -2.81 -2.44 11.30
C TRP A 312 -2.94 -1.54 12.53
N VAL A 313 -3.95 -1.74 13.38
CA VAL A 313 -4.13 -0.96 14.61
C VAL A 313 -2.96 -1.16 15.56
N VAL A 314 -2.61 -2.40 15.92
CA VAL A 314 -1.55 -2.67 16.91
C VAL A 314 -0.23 -2.02 16.50
N PHE A 315 0.14 -2.14 15.24
CA PHE A 315 1.44 -1.63 14.80
C PHE A 315 1.41 -0.15 14.35
N GLN A 316 0.37 0.34 13.67
CA GLN A 316 0.31 1.77 13.34
C GLN A 316 0.03 2.64 14.57
N SER A 317 -0.76 2.17 15.53
CA SER A 317 -1.01 2.91 16.78
C SER A 317 0.19 2.92 17.73
N ALA A 318 1.06 1.92 17.64
CA ALA A 318 2.38 1.94 18.29
C ALA A 318 3.36 2.91 17.59
N GLY A 319 2.94 3.58 16.50
CA GLY A 319 3.66 4.66 15.83
C GLY A 319 4.99 4.27 15.20
N PHE A 320 5.16 2.98 14.89
CA PHE A 320 6.32 2.48 14.17
C PHE A 320 6.63 3.29 12.91
N ARG A 321 7.92 3.50 12.66
CA ARG A 321 8.45 4.24 11.51
C ARG A 321 9.33 3.35 10.64
N GLY A 322 9.65 3.81 9.43
CA GLY A 322 10.60 3.13 8.53
C GLY A 322 10.08 1.80 7.99
N ALA A 323 10.95 0.79 7.92
CA ALA A 323 10.64 -0.54 7.37
C ALA A 323 9.41 -1.19 8.01
N PHE A 324 9.17 -0.96 9.31
CA PHE A 324 7.98 -1.44 10.01
C PHE A 324 6.70 -0.78 9.48
N ALA A 325 6.69 0.55 9.29
CA ALA A 325 5.53 1.27 8.76
C ALA A 325 5.21 0.88 7.31
N LEU A 326 6.24 0.62 6.49
CA LEU A 326 6.10 0.20 5.10
C LEU A 326 5.61 -1.26 4.98
N ALA A 327 6.11 -2.14 5.84
CA ALA A 327 5.61 -3.51 6.00
C ALA A 327 4.12 -3.54 6.39
N LEU A 328 3.65 -2.48 7.05
CA LEU A 328 2.26 -2.32 7.47
C LEU A 328 1.49 -1.28 6.63
N GLY A 329 2.00 -0.95 5.45
CA GLY A 329 1.29 -0.19 4.43
C GLY A 329 0.43 -1.08 3.54
N SER A 330 0.65 -2.40 3.55
CA SER A 330 0.05 -3.33 2.60
C SER A 330 -1.32 -3.85 3.03
N GLN A 331 -1.68 -3.75 4.32
CA GLN A 331 -2.95 -4.26 4.84
C GLN A 331 -4.17 -3.66 4.14
N PRO A 332 -4.26 -2.33 3.89
CA PRO A 332 -5.37 -1.78 3.14
C PRO A 332 -5.53 -2.42 1.76
N LEU A 333 -4.43 -2.72 1.05
CA LEU A 333 -4.47 -3.37 -0.27
C LEU A 333 -4.96 -4.83 -0.18
N LEU A 334 -4.55 -5.56 0.86
CA LEU A 334 -5.03 -6.92 1.13
C LEU A 334 -6.51 -6.95 1.50
N VAL A 335 -7.01 -5.91 2.19
CA VAL A 335 -8.45 -5.74 2.43
C VAL A 335 -9.19 -5.63 1.08
N ILE A 336 -8.64 -4.91 0.09
CA ILE A 336 -9.22 -4.85 -1.27
C ILE A 336 -9.32 -6.26 -1.86
N TRP A 337 -8.22 -7.01 -1.83
CA TRP A 337 -8.16 -8.35 -2.39
C TRP A 337 -9.14 -9.31 -1.71
N ALA A 338 -9.31 -9.23 -0.40
CA ALA A 338 -10.28 -10.00 0.35
C ALA A 338 -11.73 -9.58 0.04
N THR A 339 -11.96 -8.31 -0.30
CA THR A 339 -13.29 -7.77 -0.59
C THR A 339 -13.82 -8.20 -1.96
N ILE A 340 -12.94 -8.39 -2.95
CA ILE A 340 -13.34 -8.69 -4.33
C ILE A 340 -14.15 -10.01 -4.44
N PRO A 341 -13.68 -11.17 -3.95
CA PRO A 341 -14.42 -12.43 -4.06
C PRO A 341 -15.77 -12.38 -3.34
N TYR A 342 -15.87 -11.66 -2.22
CA TYR A 342 -17.11 -11.47 -1.47
C TYR A 342 -18.20 -10.82 -2.34
N TRP A 343 -17.88 -9.73 -3.03
CA TRP A 343 -18.84 -9.03 -3.89
C TRP A 343 -19.16 -9.79 -5.18
N MET A 344 -18.20 -10.54 -5.72
CA MET A 344 -18.44 -11.42 -6.86
C MET A 344 -19.46 -12.52 -6.50
N HIS A 345 -19.30 -13.17 -5.34
CA HIS A 345 -20.21 -14.23 -4.90
C HIS A 345 -21.63 -13.71 -4.61
N ARG A 346 -21.77 -12.52 -3.99
CA ARG A 346 -23.09 -11.94 -3.67
C ARG A 346 -23.96 -11.70 -4.91
N LYS A 347 -23.36 -11.35 -6.06
CA LYS A 347 -24.11 -11.14 -7.31
C LYS A 347 -24.65 -12.47 -7.88
N GLU A 348 -23.90 -13.56 -7.79
CA GLU A 348 -24.33 -14.88 -8.27
C GLU A 348 -25.63 -15.33 -7.59
N LEU A 349 -25.75 -15.09 -6.28
CA LEU A 349 -26.93 -15.46 -5.49
C LEU A 349 -28.20 -14.66 -5.90
N VAL A 350 -28.05 -13.41 -6.36
CA VAL A 350 -29.19 -12.57 -6.78
C VAL A 350 -29.69 -12.93 -8.17
N THR A 351 -28.88 -13.57 -9.01
CA THR A 351 -29.28 -13.97 -10.37
C THR A 351 -29.97 -15.34 -10.45
N ILE A 352 -29.89 -16.15 -9.39
CA ILE A 352 -30.44 -17.52 -9.35
C ILE A 352 -31.84 -17.55 -8.68
N HIS A 353 -32.23 -16.48 -8.00
CA HIS A 353 -33.55 -16.26 -7.40
C HIS A 353 -34.30 -15.18 -8.16
#